data_AF-A0A530Y1S9-F1
#
_entry.id   AF-A0A530Y1S9-F1
#
_cell.length_a   1.000
_cell.length_b   1.000
_cell.length_c   1.000
_cell.angle_alpha   90.00
_cell.angle_beta   90.00
_cell.angle_gamma   90.00
#
_symmetry.space_group_name_H-M   'P 1'
#
loop_
_entity.id
_entity.type
_entity.pdbx_description
1 polymer ?
#
loop_
_entity_poly.entity_id
_entity_poly.type
_entity_poly.pdbx_seq_one_letter_code
_entity_poly.pdbx_strand_id
1 'polypeptide(L)' 'YKVTEVVTCAYTFTVDEKFLAHEKGKCLVVSACSGHGYKFGAAVGRRVAATVGNGDVGGLKAWLRAEAV' A
#
# COMPACT_ATOMS: atom_id res chain seq x y z
N TYR A 1 5.70 20.14 -30.06
CA TYR A 1 6.02 19.12 -29.03
C TYR A 1 6.62 17.89 -29.70
N LYS A 2 7.66 17.28 -29.13
CA LYS A 2 8.30 16.04 -29.63
C LYS A 2 8.36 15.03 -28.47
N VAL A 3 7.89 13.80 -28.70
CA VAL A 3 8.07 12.68 -27.76
C VAL A 3 9.53 12.24 -27.79
N THR A 4 10.19 12.16 -26.63
CA THR A 4 11.60 11.76 -26.52
C THR A 4 11.77 10.29 -26.12
N GLU A 5 10.80 9.71 -25.43
CA GLU A 5 10.87 8.33 -24.90
C GLU A 5 9.46 7.78 -24.64
N VAL A 6 9.33 6.45 -24.70
CA VAL A 6 8.12 5.70 -24.32
C VAL A 6 8.55 4.56 -23.40
N VAL A 7 7.86 4.41 -22.27
CA VAL A 7 8.12 3.34 -21.31
C VAL A 7 6.81 2.65 -20.92
N THR A 8 6.86 1.34 -20.68
CA THR A 8 5.75 0.58 -20.10
C THR A 8 5.98 0.43 -18.60
N CYS A 9 5.00 0.83 -17.79
CA CYS A 9 5.05 0.63 -16.35
C CYS A 9 4.16 -0.56 -15.96
N ALA A 10 4.67 -1.42 -15.07
CA ALA A 10 3.94 -2.57 -14.56
C ALA A 10 3.11 -2.16 -13.33
N TYR A 11 1.91 -2.72 -13.24
CA TYR A 11 0.99 -2.50 -12.14
C TYR A 11 0.54 -3.84 -11.57
N THR A 12 0.41 -3.92 -10.25
CA THR A 12 -0.09 -5.09 -9.54
C THR A 12 -1.36 -4.73 -8.80
N PHE A 13 -2.36 -5.60 -8.88
CA PHE A 13 -3.67 -5.43 -8.26
C PHE A 13 -4.03 -6.68 -7.47
N THR A 14 -4.60 -6.51 -6.28
CA THR A 14 -5.36 -7.58 -5.65
C THR A 14 -6.70 -7.77 -6.37
N VAL A 15 -7.37 -8.90 -6.16
CA VAL A 15 -8.69 -9.18 -6.76
C VAL A 15 -9.73 -8.11 -6.40
N ASP A 16 -9.60 -7.50 -5.22
CA ASP A 16 -10.47 -6.45 -4.73
C ASP A 16 -9.91 -5.03 -4.94
N GLU A 17 -8.78 -4.90 -5.65
CA GLU A 17 -8.13 -3.62 -6.01
C GLU A 17 -7.79 -2.71 -4.81
N LYS A 18 -7.65 -3.28 -3.62
CA LYS A 18 -7.34 -2.58 -2.37
C LYS A 18 -5.87 -2.72 -2.00
N PHE A 19 -5.40 -1.82 -1.13
CA PHE A 19 -4.08 -2.00 -0.53
C PHE A 19 -4.07 -3.18 0.43
N LEU A 20 -2.90 -3.79 0.58
CA LEU A 20 -2.71 -5.04 1.29
C LEU A 20 -1.68 -4.86 2.42
N ALA A 21 -1.96 -5.46 3.56
CA ALA A 21 -0.95 -5.78 4.58
C ALA A 21 -1.09 -7.26 4.98
N HIS A 22 0.03 -7.98 4.99
CA HIS A 22 0.08 -9.40 5.30
C HIS A 22 1.21 -9.70 6.28
N GLU A 23 0.90 -10.49 7.31
CA GLU A 23 1.86 -10.90 8.34
C GLU A 23 2.40 -12.29 8.01
N LYS A 24 3.72 -12.42 8.04
CA LYS A 24 4.43 -13.69 7.87
C LYS A 24 5.49 -13.82 8.97
N GLY A 25 5.11 -14.45 10.08
CA GLY A 25 5.96 -14.52 11.26
C GLY A 25 6.25 -13.13 11.82
N LYS A 26 7.54 -12.73 11.84
CA LYS A 26 7.96 -11.38 12.27
C LYS A 26 7.99 -10.34 11.14
N CYS A 27 7.54 -10.70 9.93
CA CYS A 27 7.55 -9.83 8.76
C CYS A 27 6.15 -9.25 8.52
N LEU A 28 6.07 -7.93 8.37
CA LEU A 28 4.88 -7.24 7.88
C LEU A 28 5.13 -6.80 6.43
N VAL A 29 4.43 -7.43 5.49
CA VAL A 29 4.46 -7.10 4.06
C VAL A 29 3.36 -6.09 3.78
N VAL A 30 3.69 -4.96 3.15
CA VAL A 30 2.74 -3.91 2.80
C VAL A 30 2.86 -3.61 1.31
N SER A 31 1.73 -3.54 0.62
CA SER A 31 1.71 -3.19 -0.80
C SER A 31 0.53 -2.28 -1.13
N ALA A 32 0.83 -1.18 -1.83
CA ALA A 32 -0.14 -0.24 -2.37
C ALA A 32 -0.62 -0.67 -3.77
N CYS A 33 -1.02 -1.93 -3.91
CA CYS A 33 -1.36 -2.60 -5.16
C CYS A 33 -2.75 -2.20 -5.69
N SER A 34 -2.84 -0.99 -6.24
CA SER A 34 -4.00 -0.50 -7.00
C SER A 34 -3.65 0.55 -8.05
N GLY A 35 -2.34 0.72 -8.34
CA GLY A 35 -1.83 1.80 -9.18
C GLY A 35 -1.71 3.17 -8.55
N HIS A 36 -2.08 3.30 -7.27
CA HIS A 36 -2.03 4.58 -6.55
C HIS A 36 -0.85 4.72 -5.59
N GLY A 37 0.09 3.76 -5.61
CA GLY A 37 1.25 3.75 -4.71
C GLY A 37 2.06 5.04 -4.72
N TYR A 38 2.25 5.65 -5.90
CA TYR A 38 2.94 6.95 -6.02
C TYR A 38 2.21 8.07 -5.26
N LYS A 39 0.88 8.15 -5.40
CA LYS A 39 0.06 9.20 -4.78
C LYS A 39 0.00 9.08 -3.26
N PHE A 40 -0.08 7.85 -2.75
CA PHE A 40 -0.32 7.59 -1.32
C PHE A 40 0.90 7.10 -0.54
N GLY A 41 2.06 6.91 -1.19
CA GLY A 41 3.25 6.31 -0.58
C GLY A 41 3.66 6.96 0.74
N ALA A 42 3.64 8.28 0.83
CA ALA A 42 3.98 9.00 2.06
C ALA A 42 2.98 8.74 3.20
N ALA A 43 1.67 8.70 2.90
CA ALA A 43 0.65 8.43 3.90
C ALA A 43 0.72 6.97 4.39
N VAL A 44 0.88 6.03 3.46
CA VAL A 44 1.08 4.59 3.77
C VAL A 44 2.31 4.43 4.66
N GLY A 45 3.46 5.01 4.29
CA GLY A 45 4.70 4.90 5.06
C GLY A 45 4.57 5.40 6.50
N ARG A 46 3.91 6.55 6.72
CA ARG A 46 3.65 7.07 8.07
C ARG A 46 2.79 6.13 8.90
N ARG A 47 1.73 5.56 8.32
CA ARG A 47 0.84 4.63 9.03
C ARG A 47 1.57 3.34 9.38
N VAL A 48 2.36 2.80 8.46
CA VAL A 48 3.20 1.60 8.71
C VAL A 48 4.19 1.85 9.84
N ALA A 49 4.89 2.99 9.84
CA ALA A 49 5.84 3.33 10.91
C ALA A 49 5.14 3.40 12.28
N ALA A 50 3.96 4.02 12.36
CA ALA A 50 3.17 4.05 13.59
C ALA A 50 2.76 2.64 14.04
N THR A 51 2.30 1.80 13.11
CA THR A 51 1.92 0.41 13.37
C THR A 51 3.09 -0.44 13.88
N VAL A 52 4.29 -0.26 13.34
CA VAL A 52 5.49 -0.95 13.85
C VAL A 52 5.79 -0.53 15.28
N GLY A 53 5.53 0.73 15.64
CA GLY A 53 5.76 1.23 16.99
C GLY A 53 4.72 0.79 18.02
N ASN A 54 3.46 0.60 17.62
CA ASN A 54 2.35 0.33 18.54
C ASN A 54 1.72 -1.08 18.43
N GLY A 55 2.08 -1.85 17.41
CA GLY A 55 1.55 -3.21 17.18
C GLY A 55 0.15 -3.27 16.57
N ASP A 56 -0.48 -2.15 16.20
CA ASP A 56 -1.85 -2.11 15.66
C ASP A 56 -1.89 -2.49 14.17
N VAL A 57 -1.69 -3.78 13.89
CA VAL A 57 -1.73 -4.33 12.53
C VAL A 57 -3.18 -4.45 12.03
N GLY A 58 -4.14 -4.71 12.93
CA GLY A 58 -5.56 -4.77 12.58
C GLY A 58 -6.05 -3.42 12.04
N GLY A 59 -5.77 -2.33 12.75
CA GLY A 59 -6.11 -0.98 12.32
C GLY A 59 -5.36 -0.53 11.07
N LEU A 60 -4.14 -1.02 10.84
CA LEU A 60 -3.44 -0.81 9.56
C LEU A 60 -4.19 -1.46 8.40
N LYS A 61 -4.59 -2.74 8.54
CA LYS A 61 -5.30 -3.50 7.50
C LYS A 61 -6.62 -2.82 7.13
N ALA A 62 -7.43 -2.46 8.12
CA ALA A 62 -8.71 -1.77 7.89
C ALA A 62 -8.51 -0.42 7.19
N TRP A 63 -7.53 0.37 7.64
CA TRP A 63 -7.22 1.67 7.04
C TRP A 63 -6.73 1.57 5.59
N LEU A 64 -5.82 0.63 5.29
CA LEU A 64 -5.33 0.38 3.93
C LEU A 64 -6.47 -0.03 2.98
N ARG A 65 -7.48 -0.71 3.50
CA ARG A 65 -8.64 -1.21 2.74
C ARG A 65 -9.80 -0.21 2.67
N ALA A 66 -9.64 0.98 3.28
CA ALA A 66 -10.66 2.01 3.42
C ALA A 66 -11.99 1.46 3.97
N GLU A 67 -11.92 0.58 4.97
CA GLU A 67 -13.09 -0.01 5.60
C GLU A 67 -13.75 1.03 6.54
N ALA A 68 -15.09 1.07 6.53
CA ALA A 68 -15.84 1.91 7.44
C ALA A 68 -15.68 1.40 8.88
N VAL A 69 -15.47 2.33 9.82
CA VAL A 69 -15.48 2.08 11.26
C VAL A 69 -16.89 2.22 11.80
#